data_AF-A0A849EQH9-F1
#
_entry.id   AF-A0A849EQH9-F1
#
_cell.length_a   1.000
_cell.length_b   1.000
_cell.length_c   1.000
_cell.angle_alpha   90.00
_cell.angle_beta   90.00
_cell.angle_gamma   90.00
#
_symmetry.space_group_name_H-M   'P 1'
#
loop_
_entity.id
_entity.type
_entity.pdbx_description
1 polymer ?
#
loop_
_entity_poly.entity_id
_entity_poly.type
_entity_poly.pdbx_seq_one_letter_code
_entity_poly.pdbx_strand_id
1 'polypeptide(L)'
;MRTIGIIGGIAPESTIAYYRLIVSSFLQQEQNGNYPQIIINSINMKKMHDLIEANKLNEVANYLVVEIEKIAKAGADFAILASNTPHIIFA
;
A
#
# COMPACT_ATOMS: atom_id res chain seq x y z
N MET A 1 -2.12 -8.23 17.74
CA MET A 1 -2.71 -7.89 16.42
C MET A 1 -1.55 -7.47 15.51
N ARG A 2 -1.56 -7.87 14.23
CA ARG A 2 -0.51 -7.47 13.29
C ARG A 2 -0.85 -6.13 12.65
N THR A 3 0.12 -5.23 12.54
CA THR A 3 -0.01 -3.92 11.90
C THR A 3 0.10 -4.08 10.39
N ILE A 4 -0.92 -3.60 9.67
CA ILE A 4 -0.91 -3.60 8.19
C ILE A 4 -0.28 -2.31 7.66
N GLY A 5 0.58 -2.46 6.66
CA GLY A 5 1.06 -1.38 5.82
C GLY A 5 0.28 -1.28 4.52
N ILE A 6 -0.08 -0.07 4.12
CA ILE A 6 -0.68 0.22 2.81
C ILE A 6 0.28 1.11 2.03
N ILE A 7 0.81 0.61 0.92
CA ILE A 7 1.42 1.47 -0.11
C ILE A 7 0.28 2.00 -0.97
N GLY A 8 -0.09 3.25 -0.72
CA GLY A 8 -1.21 3.94 -1.33
C GLY A 8 -0.78 5.10 -2.22
N GLY A 9 -1.75 5.93 -2.60
CA GLY A 9 -1.55 7.04 -3.53
C GLY A 9 -1.54 6.62 -5.00
N ILE A 10 -2.01 5.40 -5.32
CA ILE A 10 -1.98 4.83 -6.69
C ILE A 10 -3.37 4.30 -7.12
N ALA A 11 -4.45 5.09 -7.11
CA ALA A 11 -4.57 6.51 -6.83
C ALA A 11 -5.04 6.76 -5.36
N PRO A 12 -5.17 8.02 -4.91
CA PRO A 12 -5.66 8.33 -3.56
C PRO A 12 -7.05 7.74 -3.26
N GLU A 13 -7.96 7.70 -4.24
CA GLU A 13 -9.33 7.21 -4.07
C GLU A 13 -9.36 5.71 -3.75
N SER A 14 -8.54 4.90 -4.43
CA SER A 14 -8.43 3.47 -4.11
C SER A 14 -7.89 3.27 -2.70
N THR A 15 -6.91 4.08 -2.30
CA THR A 15 -6.31 4.02 -0.95
C THR A 15 -7.36 4.25 0.14
N ILE A 16 -8.23 5.24 -0.05
CA ILE A 16 -9.36 5.51 0.86
C ILE A 16 -10.32 4.32 0.90
N ALA A 17 -10.62 3.71 -0.25
CA ALA A 17 -11.48 2.54 -0.32
C ALA A 17 -10.89 1.35 0.44
N TYR A 18 -9.60 1.06 0.26
CA TYR A 18 -8.89 0.02 1.01
C TYR A 18 -8.96 0.25 2.52
N TYR A 19 -8.63 1.46 2.99
CA TYR A 19 -8.72 1.80 4.41
C TYR A 19 -10.13 1.52 4.97
N ARG A 20 -11.17 2.02 4.29
CA ARG A 20 -12.56 1.84 4.71
C ARG A 20 -12.96 0.37 4.78
N LEU A 21 -12.61 -0.42 3.76
CA LEU A 21 -12.94 -1.84 3.69
C LEU A 21 -12.20 -2.64 4.77
N ILE A 22 -10.91 -2.39 4.97
CA ILE A 22 -10.12 -3.08 6.01
C ILE A 22 -10.71 -2.80 7.40
N VAL A 23 -11.01 -1.54 7.70
CA VAL A 23 -11.60 -1.15 8.99
C VAL A 23 -12.98 -1.77 9.16
N SER A 24 -13.86 -1.68 8.17
CA SER A 24 -15.22 -2.22 8.30
C SER A 24 -15.22 -3.76 8.42
N SER A 25 -14.41 -4.46 7.63
CA SER A 25 -14.27 -5.92 7.73
C SER A 25 -13.66 -6.37 9.05
N PHE A 26 -12.69 -5.63 9.60
CA PHE A 26 -12.14 -5.91 10.92
C PHE A 26 -13.21 -5.77 12.01
N LEU A 27 -13.96 -4.66 12.01
CA LEU A 27 -15.00 -4.39 13.01
C LEU A 27 -16.18 -5.37 12.93
N GLN A 28 -16.43 -6.00 11.78
CA GLN A 28 -17.42 -7.07 11.66
C GLN A 28 -17.03 -8.36 12.39
N GLN A 29 -15.74 -8.59 12.61
CA GLN A 29 -15.22 -9.80 13.25
C GLN A 29 -14.78 -9.55 14.70
N GLU A 30 -14.43 -8.31 15.05
CA GLU A 30 -13.96 -7.92 16.36
C GLU A 30 -15.11 -7.66 17.34
N GLN A 31 -15.09 -8.34 18.50
CA GLN A 31 -16.15 -8.24 19.50
C GLN A 31 -15.80 -7.34 20.69
N ASN A 32 -14.53 -6.95 20.86
CA ASN A 32 -14.06 -6.20 22.03
C ASN A 32 -13.90 -4.69 21.76
N GLY A 33 -14.37 -4.20 20.62
CA GLY A 33 -14.29 -2.77 20.27
C GLY A 33 -12.88 -2.27 19.92
N ASN A 34 -11.96 -3.19 19.60
CA ASN A 34 -10.64 -2.83 19.09
C ASN A 34 -10.72 -2.29 17.65
N TYR A 35 -9.68 -1.57 17.24
CA TYR A 35 -9.50 -1.08 15.86
C TYR A 35 -8.18 -1.59 15.29
N PRO A 36 -8.11 -1.84 13.96
CA PRO A 36 -6.88 -2.31 13.34
C PRO A 36 -5.81 -1.20 13.35
N GLN A 37 -4.54 -1.59 13.54
CA GLN A 37 -3.41 -0.68 13.38
C GLN A 37 -2.99 -0.67 11.91
N ILE A 38 -3.00 0.52 11.30
CA ILE A 38 -2.76 0.73 9.87
C ILE A 38 -1.73 1.84 9.69
N ILE A 39 -0.69 1.56 8.92
CA ILE A 39 0.26 2.57 8.43
C ILE A 39 -0.02 2.76 6.94
N ILE A 40 -0.08 4.01 6.48
CA ILE A 40 -0.30 4.33 5.07
C ILE A 40 0.89 5.14 4.58
N ASN A 41 1.61 4.60 3.59
CA ASN A 41 2.59 5.33 2.81
C ASN A 41 1.94 5.75 1.49
N SER A 42 1.50 7.00 1.39
CA SER A 42 0.92 7.55 0.17
C SER A 42 2.02 8.10 -0.72
N ILE A 43 2.30 7.41 -1.84
CA ILE A 43 3.48 7.69 -2.66
C ILE A 43 3.16 8.65 -3.81
N ASN A 44 4.20 9.22 -4.43
CA ASN A 44 4.04 10.06 -5.62
C ASN A 44 3.72 9.21 -6.85
N MET A 45 2.46 9.21 -7.29
CA MET A 45 2.00 8.48 -8.48
C MET A 45 2.64 9.00 -9.76
N LYS A 46 2.85 10.31 -9.89
CA LYS A 46 3.46 10.89 -11.09
C LYS A 46 4.84 10.29 -11.32
N LYS A 47 5.65 10.18 -10.26
CA LYS A 47 6.98 9.54 -10.35
C LYS A 47 6.89 8.11 -10.86
N MET A 48 5.93 7.31 -10.38
CA MET A 48 5.73 5.95 -10.86
C MET A 48 5.29 5.92 -12.32
N HIS A 49 4.36 6.80 -12.69
CA HIS A 49 3.84 6.92 -14.05
C HIS A 49 4.93 7.29 -15.05
N ASP A 50 5.74 8.31 -14.74
CA ASP A 50 6.85 8.76 -15.60
C ASP A 50 7.83 7.61 -15.89
N LEU A 51 8.08 6.71 -14.91
CA LEU A 51 8.94 5.54 -15.08
C LEU A 51 8.27 4.44 -15.95
N ILE A 52 6.96 4.23 -15.78
CA ILE A 52 6.19 3.27 -16.60
C ILE A 52 6.15 3.74 -18.06
N GLU A 53 5.85 5.02 -18.31
CA GLU A 53 5.82 5.61 -19.66
C GLU A 53 7.18 5.52 -20.35
N ALA A 54 8.27 5.67 -19.59
CA ALA A 54 9.64 5.50 -20.09
C ALA A 54 10.05 4.02 -20.27
N ASN A 55 9.16 3.06 -20.03
CA ASN A 55 9.42 1.61 -20.06
C ASN A 55 10.56 1.17 -19.12
N LYS A 56 10.77 1.90 -18.02
CA LYS A 56 11.83 1.67 -17.02
C LYS A 56 11.34 0.79 -15.88
N LEU A 57 10.89 -0.43 -16.19
CA LEU A 57 10.23 -1.33 -15.24
C LEU A 57 11.11 -1.69 -14.02
N ASN A 58 12.43 -1.84 -14.22
CA ASN A 58 13.38 -2.08 -13.12
C ASN A 58 13.43 -0.89 -12.14
N GLU A 59 13.31 0.34 -12.63
CA GLU A 59 13.28 1.53 -11.78
C GLU A 59 11.96 1.65 -11.02
N VAL A 60 10.84 1.20 -11.62
CA VAL A 60 9.55 1.07 -10.93
C VAL A 60 9.66 0.06 -9.79
N ALA A 61 10.26 -1.11 -10.05
CA ALA A 61 10.48 -2.14 -9.02
C ALA A 61 11.29 -1.58 -7.86
N ASN A 62 12.43 -0.95 -8.14
CA ASN A 62 13.30 -0.34 -7.13
C ASN A 62 12.56 0.75 -6.34
N TYR A 63 11.76 1.58 -7.00
CA TYR A 63 10.96 2.59 -6.33
C TYR A 63 9.97 1.95 -5.35
N LEU A 64 9.22 0.93 -5.78
CA LEU A 64 8.26 0.23 -4.92
C LEU A 64 8.95 -0.49 -3.75
N VAL A 65 10.08 -1.15 -3.97
CA VAL A 65 10.87 -1.80 -2.91
C VAL A 65 11.29 -0.78 -1.84
N VAL A 66 11.78 0.39 -2.23
CA VAL A 66 12.12 1.46 -1.28
C VAL A 66 10.91 1.90 -0.46
N GLU A 67 9.74 2.03 -1.08
CA GLU A 67 8.52 2.43 -0.36
C GLU A 67 7.99 1.32 0.57
N ILE A 68 8.18 0.04 0.22
CA ILE A 68 7.90 -1.12 1.06
C ILE A 68 8.87 -1.19 2.26
N GLU A 69 10.16 -0.94 2.04
CA GLU A 69 11.13 -0.91 3.14
C GLU A 69 10.82 0.21 4.15
N LYS A 70 10.35 1.37 3.68
CA LYS A 70 9.92 2.46 4.56
C LYS A 70 8.78 2.02 5.47
N ILE A 71 7.77 1.32 4.93
CA ILE A 71 6.62 0.92 5.75
C ILE A 71 6.98 -0.20 6.72
N ALA A 72 7.87 -1.11 6.34
CA ALA A 72 8.44 -2.10 7.25
C ALA A 72 9.21 -1.43 8.41
N LYS A 73 10.07 -0.44 8.11
CA LYS A 73 10.80 0.36 9.12
C LYS A 73 9.87 1.18 10.02
N ALA A 74 8.67 1.54 9.54
CA ALA A 74 7.65 2.21 10.32
C ALA A 74 6.90 1.27 11.29
N GLY A 75 7.13 -0.04 11.21
CA GLY A 75 6.54 -1.04 12.12
C GLY A 75 5.37 -1.82 11.54
N ALA A 76 5.19 -1.85 10.21
CA ALA A 76 4.23 -2.75 9.58
C ALA A 76 4.75 -4.21 9.60
N ASP A 77 3.89 -5.14 10.00
CA ASP A 77 4.20 -6.58 10.01
C ASP A 77 4.05 -7.22 8.63
N PHE A 78 3.19 -6.63 7.79
CA PHE A 78 2.94 -7.02 6.40
C PHE A 78 2.41 -5.82 5.63
N ALA A 79 2.47 -5.85 4.29
CA ALA A 79 2.04 -4.74 3.46
C ALA A 79 1.22 -5.17 2.25
N ILE A 80 0.36 -4.26 1.78
CA ILE A 80 -0.38 -4.37 0.52
C ILE A 80 -0.04 -3.19 -0.40
N LEU A 81 -0.14 -3.40 -1.72
CA LEU A 81 -0.19 -2.33 -2.70
C LEU A 81 -1.67 -2.04 -3.00
N ALA A 82 -2.14 -0.81 -2.75
CA ALA A 82 -3.54 -0.42 -2.96
C ALA A 82 -3.87 -0.15 -4.45
N SER A 83 -3.37 -1.00 -5.35
CA SER A 83 -3.46 -0.86 -6.81
C SER A 83 -3.09 -2.16 -7.53
N ASN A 84 -3.70 -2.42 -8.69
CA ASN A 84 -3.44 -3.63 -9.47
C ASN A 84 -2.18 -3.51 -10.32
N THR A 85 -2.05 -2.44 -11.12
CA THR A 85 -0.99 -2.26 -12.12
C THR A 85 0.44 -2.50 -11.60
N PRO A 86 0.83 -2.03 -10.39
CA PRO A 86 2.16 -2.27 -9.85
C PRO A 86 2.54 -3.75 -9.69
N HIS A 87 1.56 -4.65 -9.59
CA HIS A 87 1.82 -6.10 -9.44
C HIS A 87 2.39 -6.75 -10.70
N ILE A 88 2.19 -6.16 -11.88
CA ILE A 88 2.78 -6.66 -13.15
C ILE A 88 4.32 -6.64 -13.08
N ILE A 89 4.88 -5.73 -12.29
CA ILE A 89 6.34 -5.57 -12.14
C ILE A 89 6.98 -6.77 -11.41
N PHE A 90 6.20 -7.53 -10.63
CA PHE A 90 6.66 -8.67 -9.84
C PHE A 90 6.21 -10.03 -10.38
N ALA A 91 5.64 -10.05 -11.59
CA ALA A 91 5.15 -11.27 -12.26
C ALA A 91 6.25 -11.99 -13.06
#